data_AF-A0A2V8UAN3-F1
#
_entry.id   AF-A0A2V8UAN3-F1
#
_cell.length_a   1.000
_cell.length_b   1.000
_cell.length_c   1.000
_cell.angle_alpha   90.00
_cell.angle_beta   90.00
_cell.angle_gamma   90.00
#
_symmetry.space_group_name_H-M   'P 1'
#
loop_
_entity.id
_entity.type
_entity.pdbx_description
1 polymer ?
#
loop_
_entity_poly.entity_id
_entity_poly.type
_entity_poly.pdbx_seq_one_letter_code
_entity_poly.pdbx_strand_id
1 'polypeptide(L)'
;MSAPDFTISPQLGRNLERVQQRSLIVGIVALLLCVSGAVFAPQQFFRSYLYSYMFYIGLTLGCMALAMLQYLSGGAWGIVIRRITESATRTILLLLFLFIPIVIGIPSLYSWSHDDVVRADPILLYLNVPFFLGRAAFYFAGWLIFAHFMNKWSHQQDAGGGRTLARRLQLLSGPGLVFYGLSVTFAAVDWVMSIEPHWFSTIYGLLFIAGQGLSALCFCIALLVIFSREGGPLEGVIGPAHLHDIGKLMLTFTMLWAYFSYSQFLIIWSGNLADEIPWYIERLRGGWQWIGLVLVAF
;
A
#
# COMPACT_ATOMS: atom_id res chain seq x y z
N MET A 1 -37.06 -21.17 5.24
CA MET A 1 -36.17 -20.00 5.38
C MET A 1 -35.92 -19.47 3.98
N SER A 2 -36.40 -18.26 3.67
CA SER A 2 -36.05 -17.57 2.42
C SER A 2 -34.54 -17.35 2.39
N ALA A 3 -33.92 -17.52 1.22
CA ALA A 3 -32.51 -17.17 1.05
C ALA A 3 -32.31 -15.70 1.46
N PRO A 4 -31.22 -15.34 2.15
CA PRO A 4 -30.95 -13.94 2.47
C PRO A 4 -30.87 -13.13 1.17
N ASP A 5 -31.58 -12.01 1.13
CA ASP A 5 -31.48 -11.07 0.01
C ASP A 5 -30.16 -10.29 0.15
N PHE A 6 -29.22 -10.57 -0.76
CA PHE A 6 -27.92 -9.90 -0.81
C PHE A 6 -27.91 -8.73 -1.80
N THR A 7 -29.07 -8.28 -2.29
CA THR A 7 -29.15 -7.08 -3.12
C THR A 7 -28.82 -5.84 -2.31
N ILE A 8 -28.15 -4.88 -2.95
CA ILE A 8 -27.82 -3.60 -2.32
C ILE A 8 -29.13 -2.88 -2.02
N SER A 9 -29.46 -2.74 -0.73
CA SER A 9 -30.66 -2.00 -0.35
C SER A 9 -30.57 -0.55 -0.85
N PRO A 10 -31.67 0.09 -1.28
CA PRO A 10 -31.65 1.49 -1.71
C PRO A 10 -31.12 2.46 -0.65
N GLN A 11 -31.22 2.09 0.63
CA GLN A 11 -30.64 2.83 1.74
C GLN A 11 -29.11 2.70 1.79
N LEU A 12 -28.59 1.48 1.61
CA LEU A 12 -27.17 1.22 1.54
C LEU A 12 -26.52 1.96 0.36
N GLY A 13 -27.14 1.91 -0.83
CA GLY A 13 -26.65 2.64 -2.01
C GLY A 13 -26.48 4.14 -1.73
N ARG A 14 -27.52 4.80 -1.20
CA ARG A 14 -27.48 6.22 -0.84
C ARG A 14 -26.44 6.54 0.24
N ASN A 15 -26.23 5.66 1.21
CA ASN A 15 -25.21 5.85 2.25
C ASN A 15 -23.79 5.79 1.66
N LEU A 16 -23.53 4.83 0.77
CA LEU A 16 -22.24 4.71 0.09
C LEU A 16 -21.97 5.91 -0.83
N GLU A 17 -22.97 6.36 -1.61
CA GLU A 17 -22.86 7.57 -2.43
C GLU A 17 -22.54 8.81 -1.59
N ARG A 18 -23.21 8.97 -0.43
CA ARG A 18 -22.95 10.10 0.47
C ARG A 18 -21.53 10.06 1.05
N VAL A 19 -21.05 8.89 1.46
CA VAL A 19 -19.67 8.72 1.95
C VAL A 19 -18.69 9.02 0.83
N GLN A 20 -18.92 8.48 -0.38
CA GLN A 20 -18.09 8.74 -1.55
C GLN A 20 -18.02 10.24 -1.86
N GLN A 21 -19.16 10.93 -1.93
CA GLN A 21 -19.23 12.35 -2.25
C GLN A 21 -18.52 13.20 -1.18
N ARG A 22 -18.75 12.91 0.11
CA ARG A 22 -18.07 13.62 1.21
C ARG A 22 -16.57 13.40 1.18
N SER A 23 -16.12 12.16 1.02
CA SER A 23 -14.70 11.83 0.92
C SER A 23 -14.06 12.49 -0.29
N LEU A 24 -14.76 12.56 -1.43
CA LEU A 24 -14.27 13.25 -2.62
C LEU A 24 -14.14 14.76 -2.38
N ILE A 25 -15.13 15.40 -1.76
CA ILE A 25 -15.08 16.83 -1.42
C ILE A 25 -13.90 17.09 -0.47
N VAL A 26 -13.77 16.31 0.61
CA VAL A 26 -12.66 16.43 1.56
C VAL A 26 -11.32 16.23 0.84
N GLY A 27 -11.21 15.22 -0.02
CA GLY A 27 -10.01 14.96 -0.81
C GLY A 27 -9.64 16.09 -1.75
N ILE A 28 -10.61 16.66 -2.47
CA ILE A 28 -10.38 17.80 -3.37
C ILE A 28 -9.96 19.04 -2.57
N VAL A 29 -10.65 19.36 -1.47
CA VAL A 29 -10.29 20.50 -0.62
C VAL A 29 -8.89 20.32 -0.05
N ALA A 30 -8.56 19.14 0.47
CA ALA A 30 -7.23 18.85 0.99
C ALA A 30 -6.15 18.94 -0.11
N LEU A 31 -6.44 18.47 -1.32
CA LEU A 31 -5.52 18.54 -2.46
C LEU A 31 -5.31 19.99 -2.91
N LEU A 32 -6.37 20.81 -2.95
CA LEU A 32 -6.26 22.24 -3.24
C LEU A 32 -5.45 23.00 -2.18
N LEU A 33 -5.65 22.68 -0.90
CA LEU A 33 -4.82 23.22 0.18
C LEU A 33 -3.36 22.78 0.03
N CYS A 34 -3.12 21.53 -0.37
CA CYS A 34 -1.77 21.00 -0.61
C CYS A 34 -1.05 21.74 -1.74
N VAL A 35 -1.77 22.19 -2.78
CA VAL A 35 -1.20 23.00 -3.88
C VAL A 35 -0.60 24.32 -3.37
N SER A 36 -1.14 24.92 -2.30
CA SER A 36 -0.50 26.09 -1.69
C SER A 36 0.92 25.78 -1.21
N GLY A 37 1.16 24.59 -0.67
CA GLY A 37 2.49 24.12 -0.28
C GLY A 37 3.45 24.02 -1.47
N ALA A 38 2.96 23.63 -2.65
CA ALA A 38 3.80 23.56 -3.86
C ALA A 38 4.30 24.95 -4.30
N VAL A 39 3.53 26.01 -4.02
CA VAL A 39 3.90 27.39 -4.39
C VAL A 39 4.82 28.02 -3.35
N PHE A 40 4.52 27.86 -2.05
CA PHE A 40 5.25 28.54 -0.99
C PHE A 40 6.46 27.77 -0.44
N ALA A 41 6.45 26.44 -0.51
CA ALA A 41 7.50 25.58 0.02
C ALA A 41 7.65 24.28 -0.80
N PRO A 42 8.07 24.37 -2.08
CA PRO A 42 8.05 23.25 -3.03
C PRO A 42 8.83 22.02 -2.55
N GLN A 43 9.99 22.19 -1.92
CA GLN A 43 10.77 21.06 -1.39
C GLN A 43 10.01 20.32 -0.27
N GLN A 44 9.37 21.06 0.64
CA GLN A 44 8.57 20.48 1.71
C GLN A 44 7.32 19.78 1.16
N PHE A 45 6.69 20.38 0.14
CA PHE A 45 5.56 19.79 -0.57
C PHE A 45 5.92 18.42 -1.13
N PHE A 46 6.98 18.29 -1.95
CA PHE A 46 7.31 17.02 -2.58
C PHE A 46 7.66 15.93 -1.56
N ARG A 47 8.40 16.27 -0.48
CA ARG A 47 8.72 15.33 0.60
C ARG A 47 7.46 14.81 1.30
N SER A 48 6.54 15.71 1.65
CA SER A 48 5.27 15.37 2.31
C SER A 48 4.33 14.59 1.38
N TYR A 49 4.34 14.94 0.09
CA TYR A 49 3.57 14.30 -0.95
C TYR A 49 4.02 12.86 -1.14
N LEU A 50 5.33 12.61 -1.26
CA LEU A 50 5.88 11.27 -1.40
C LEU A 50 5.53 10.39 -0.20
N TYR A 51 5.68 10.89 1.04
CA TYR A 51 5.25 10.17 2.24
C TYR A 51 3.77 9.74 2.17
N SER A 52 2.90 10.69 1.86
CA SER A 52 1.45 10.44 1.77
C SER A 52 1.12 9.47 0.64
N TYR A 53 1.79 9.63 -0.50
CA TYR A 53 1.65 8.77 -1.66
C TYR A 53 2.02 7.32 -1.32
N MET A 54 3.16 7.11 -0.65
CA MET A 54 3.62 5.78 -0.23
C MET A 54 2.64 5.10 0.72
N PHE A 55 1.96 5.87 1.59
CA PHE A 55 0.90 5.34 2.44
C PHE A 55 -0.30 4.84 1.61
N TYR A 56 -0.85 5.66 0.71
CA TYR A 56 -2.04 5.30 -0.06
C TYR A 56 -1.78 4.20 -1.10
N ILE A 57 -0.66 4.25 -1.83
CA ILE A 57 -0.29 3.15 -2.74
C ILE A 57 0.00 1.88 -1.96
N GLY A 58 0.65 2.00 -0.80
CA GLY A 58 0.94 0.87 0.06
C GLY A 58 -0.33 0.19 0.57
N LEU A 59 -1.31 0.97 1.02
CA LEU A 59 -2.62 0.45 1.42
C LEU A 59 -3.32 -0.30 0.28
N THR A 60 -3.35 0.30 -0.91
CA THR A 60 -4.00 -0.29 -2.10
C THR A 60 -3.33 -1.58 -2.55
N LEU A 61 -2.00 -1.61 -2.60
CA LEU A 61 -1.24 -2.80 -2.99
C LEU A 61 -1.29 -3.88 -1.91
N GLY A 62 -1.32 -3.49 -0.62
CA GLY A 62 -1.57 -4.41 0.49
C GLY A 62 -2.93 -5.10 0.37
N CYS A 63 -3.99 -4.36 0.04
CA CYS A 63 -5.31 -4.94 -0.25
C CYS A 63 -5.26 -5.90 -1.44
N MET A 64 -4.52 -5.56 -2.51
CA MET A 64 -4.35 -6.44 -3.67
C MET A 64 -3.66 -7.75 -3.27
N ALA A 65 -2.59 -7.68 -2.47
CA ALA A 65 -1.87 -8.84 -1.98
C ALA A 65 -2.74 -9.72 -1.07
N LEU A 66 -3.51 -9.12 -0.15
CA LEU A 66 -4.45 -9.85 0.71
C LEU A 66 -5.53 -10.56 -0.10
N ALA A 67 -6.09 -9.91 -1.14
CA ALA A 67 -7.07 -10.54 -2.02
C ALA A 67 -6.46 -11.75 -2.76
N MET A 68 -5.26 -11.61 -3.33
CA MET A 68 -4.57 -12.72 -4.00
C MET A 68 -4.21 -13.85 -3.02
N LEU A 69 -3.77 -13.52 -1.81
CA LEU A 69 -3.52 -14.49 -0.75
C LEU A 69 -4.78 -15.27 -0.37
N GLN A 70 -5.92 -14.58 -0.28
CA GLN A 70 -7.22 -15.20 -0.03
C GLN A 70 -7.60 -16.16 -1.15
N TYR A 71 -7.40 -15.78 -2.41
CA TYR A 71 -7.70 -16.66 -3.54
C TYR A 71 -6.85 -17.92 -3.59
N LEU A 72 -5.62 -17.86 -3.06
CA LEU A 72 -4.72 -19.01 -2.96
C LEU A 72 -5.03 -19.92 -1.77
N SER A 73 -5.17 -19.31 -0.59
CA SER A 73 -5.33 -20.03 0.68
C SER A 73 -6.78 -20.42 0.98
N GLY A 74 -7.75 -19.72 0.38
CA GLY A 74 -9.16 -19.81 0.74
C GLY A 74 -9.42 -19.19 2.12
N GLY A 75 -10.19 -19.90 2.94
CA GLY A 75 -10.54 -19.47 4.29
C GLY A 75 -11.69 -18.46 4.35
N ALA A 76 -12.52 -18.60 5.38
CA ALA A 76 -13.68 -17.74 5.61
C ALA A 76 -13.28 -16.29 5.96
N TRP A 77 -12.13 -16.10 6.62
CA TRP A 77 -11.60 -14.79 7.04
C TRP A 77 -11.52 -13.79 5.89
N GLY A 78 -11.17 -14.26 4.69
CA GLY A 78 -10.96 -13.40 3.55
C GLY A 78 -12.22 -13.13 2.74
N ILE A 79 -13.28 -13.93 2.92
CA ILE A 79 -14.57 -13.73 2.25
C ILE A 79 -15.21 -12.42 2.71
N VAL A 80 -15.14 -12.11 4.01
CA VAL A 80 -15.75 -10.91 4.58
C VAL A 80 -15.04 -9.61 4.16
N ILE A 81 -13.74 -9.66 3.85
CA ILE A 81 -12.97 -8.48 3.39
C ILE A 81 -12.84 -8.39 1.87
N ARG A 82 -13.22 -9.43 1.12
CA ARG A 82 -13.00 -9.55 -0.33
C ARG A 82 -13.42 -8.29 -1.10
N ARG A 83 -14.63 -7.79 -0.84
CA ARG A 83 -15.18 -6.60 -1.52
C ARG A 83 -14.46 -5.31 -1.15
N ILE A 84 -13.99 -5.21 0.10
CA ILE A 84 -13.17 -4.07 0.56
C ILE A 84 -11.84 -4.09 -0.19
N THR A 85 -11.16 -5.23 -0.21
CA THR A 85 -9.84 -5.36 -0.85
C THR A 85 -9.91 -5.13 -2.36
N GLU A 86 -10.91 -5.69 -3.04
CA GLU A 86 -11.13 -5.48 -4.47
C GLU A 86 -11.44 -4.02 -4.79
N SER A 87 -12.32 -3.37 -4.01
CA SER A 87 -12.63 -1.95 -4.19
C SER A 87 -11.40 -1.07 -4.03
N ALA A 88 -10.53 -1.38 -3.06
CA ALA A 88 -9.26 -0.66 -2.89
C ALA A 88 -8.36 -0.80 -4.12
N THR A 89 -8.23 -1.99 -4.71
CA THR A 89 -7.41 -2.19 -5.92
C THR A 89 -7.87 -1.38 -7.14
N ARG A 90 -9.15 -1.02 -7.21
CA ARG A 90 -9.68 -0.17 -8.30
C ARG A 90 -9.19 1.28 -8.22
N THR A 91 -8.55 1.67 -7.12
CA THR A 91 -7.93 2.99 -6.96
C THR A 91 -6.52 3.07 -7.56
N ILE A 92 -5.92 1.96 -8.02
CA ILE A 92 -4.59 1.97 -8.64
C ILE A 92 -4.53 2.95 -9.82
N LEU A 93 -5.61 3.05 -10.61
CA LEU A 93 -5.66 4.00 -11.72
C LEU A 93 -5.62 5.46 -11.24
N LEU A 94 -6.32 5.78 -10.15
CA LEU A 94 -6.24 7.11 -9.54
C LEU A 94 -4.81 7.37 -9.04
N LEU A 95 -4.19 6.39 -8.40
CA LEU A 95 -2.83 6.51 -7.86
C LEU A 95 -1.78 6.65 -8.96
N LEU A 96 -1.98 6.04 -10.14
CA LEU A 96 -1.15 6.30 -11.31
C LEU A 96 -1.15 7.79 -11.68
N PHE A 97 -2.33 8.45 -11.70
CA PHE A 97 -2.40 9.89 -11.96
C PHE A 97 -1.82 10.71 -10.82
N LEU A 98 -2.01 10.28 -9.57
CA LEU A 98 -1.36 10.89 -8.40
C LEU A 98 0.15 10.60 -8.32
N PHE A 99 0.73 9.82 -9.24
CA PHE A 99 2.17 9.71 -9.38
C PHE A 99 2.79 10.89 -10.14
N ILE A 100 1.98 11.66 -10.89
CA ILE A 100 2.47 12.78 -11.72
C ILE A 100 3.23 13.84 -10.90
N PRO A 101 2.77 14.28 -9.71
CA PRO A 101 3.55 15.23 -8.90
C PRO A 101 4.91 14.67 -8.46
N ILE A 102 5.05 13.35 -8.28
CA ILE A 102 6.36 12.73 -7.97
C ILE A 102 7.27 12.83 -9.19
N VAL A 103 6.76 12.59 -10.40
CA VAL A 103 7.52 12.75 -11.65
C VAL A 103 8.01 14.20 -11.83
N ILE A 104 7.14 15.18 -11.58
CA ILE A 104 7.51 16.61 -11.62
C ILE A 104 8.54 16.92 -10.52
N GLY A 105 8.38 16.32 -9.35
CA GLY A 105 9.25 16.51 -8.18
C GLY A 105 10.57 15.75 -8.22
N ILE A 106 10.89 14.99 -9.28
CA ILE A 106 12.13 14.20 -9.36
C ILE A 106 13.38 15.03 -9.01
N PRO A 107 13.61 16.23 -9.61
CA PRO A 107 14.74 17.08 -9.26
C PRO A 107 14.76 17.57 -7.82
N SER A 108 13.62 17.60 -7.14
CA SER A 108 13.55 18.03 -5.73
C SER A 108 13.69 16.88 -4.74
N LEU A 109 13.31 15.66 -5.15
CA LEU A 109 13.28 14.48 -4.30
C LEU A 109 14.59 13.70 -4.33
N TYR A 110 15.23 13.66 -5.50
CA TYR A 110 16.29 12.70 -5.77
C TYR A 110 17.57 13.43 -6.21
N SER A 111 18.64 13.31 -5.40
CA SER A 111 19.92 13.93 -5.72
C SER A 111 20.52 13.37 -7.01
N TRP A 112 20.34 12.08 -7.27
CA TRP A 112 20.81 11.37 -8.47
C TRP A 112 20.20 11.85 -9.79
N SER A 113 19.20 12.75 -9.80
CA SER A 113 18.71 13.32 -11.05
C SER A 113 19.51 14.52 -11.55
N HIS A 114 20.48 15.02 -10.77
CA HIS A 114 21.30 16.17 -11.16
C HIS A 114 22.60 15.73 -11.82
N ASP A 115 22.91 16.32 -12.97
CA ASP A 115 24.05 15.98 -13.83
C ASP A 115 25.42 16.04 -13.12
N ASP A 116 25.58 16.99 -12.19
CA ASP A 116 26.79 17.19 -11.40
C ASP A 116 27.05 16.05 -10.40
N VAL A 117 25.98 15.40 -9.91
CA VAL A 117 26.06 14.24 -9.03
C VAL A 117 26.37 12.96 -9.81
N VAL A 118 25.76 12.79 -10.99
CA VAL A 118 25.82 11.52 -11.76
C VAL A 118 27.14 11.30 -12.48
N ARG A 119 27.78 12.35 -13.00
CA ARG A 119 29.04 12.21 -13.75
C ARG A 119 30.20 11.70 -12.90
N ALA A 120 30.07 11.76 -11.57
CA ALA A 120 31.11 11.35 -10.63
C ALA A 120 30.90 9.95 -10.04
N ASP A 121 29.74 9.31 -10.24
CA ASP A 121 29.37 8.09 -9.50
C ASP A 121 28.90 6.92 -10.40
N PRO A 122 29.70 5.84 -10.55
CA PRO A 122 29.34 4.67 -11.34
C PRO A 122 28.20 3.83 -10.75
N ILE A 123 27.80 4.01 -9.48
CA ILE A 123 26.67 3.29 -8.86
C ILE A 123 25.32 3.74 -9.45
N LEU A 124 25.26 4.94 -10.04
CA LEU A 124 24.00 5.53 -10.52
C LEU A 124 23.55 5.03 -11.91
N LEU A 125 24.18 3.99 -12.47
CA LEU A 125 23.72 3.36 -13.71
C LEU A 125 22.26 2.85 -13.62
N TYR A 126 21.85 2.36 -12.44
CA TYR A 126 20.47 1.94 -12.17
C TYR A 126 19.51 3.12 -11.96
N LEU A 127 20.00 4.21 -11.37
CA LEU A 127 19.27 5.41 -10.98
C LEU A 127 19.43 6.51 -12.02
N ASN A 128 18.66 6.40 -13.11
CA ASN A 128 18.54 7.44 -14.12
C ASN A 128 17.06 7.66 -14.46
N VAL A 129 16.70 8.90 -14.83
CA VAL A 129 15.29 9.31 -15.00
C VAL A 129 14.54 8.45 -16.03
N PRO A 130 15.06 8.19 -17.25
CA PRO A 130 14.35 7.36 -18.22
C PRO A 130 14.09 5.94 -17.71
N PHE A 131 15.09 5.31 -17.08
CA PHE A 131 14.94 3.94 -16.60
C PHE A 131 14.05 3.85 -15.35
N PHE A 132 14.13 4.84 -14.44
CA PHE A 132 13.20 5.00 -13.31
C PHE A 132 11.75 5.09 -13.78
N LEU A 133 11.46 5.92 -14.77
CA LEU A 133 10.10 6.06 -15.32
C LEU A 133 9.65 4.80 -16.07
N GLY A 134 10.53 4.15 -16.81
CA GLY A 134 10.25 2.88 -17.47
C GLY A 134 9.88 1.77 -16.48
N ARG A 135 10.60 1.69 -15.36
CA ARG A 135 10.30 0.77 -14.25
C ARG A 135 8.99 1.11 -13.56
N ALA A 136 8.74 2.37 -13.24
CA ALA A 136 7.48 2.81 -12.66
C ALA A 136 6.28 2.43 -13.56
N ALA A 137 6.40 2.67 -14.87
CA ALA A 137 5.39 2.26 -15.85
C ALA A 137 5.17 0.74 -15.88
N PHE A 138 6.25 -0.05 -15.80
CA PHE A 138 6.16 -1.51 -15.71
C PHE A 138 5.44 -1.98 -14.44
N TYR A 139 5.71 -1.34 -13.29
CA TYR A 139 5.03 -1.65 -12.03
C TYR A 139 3.53 -1.37 -12.13
N PHE A 140 3.14 -0.17 -12.57
CA PHE A 140 1.73 0.19 -12.74
C PHE A 140 1.02 -0.68 -13.75
N ALA A 141 1.66 -0.99 -14.88
CA ALA A 141 1.08 -1.87 -15.90
C ALA A 141 0.75 -3.25 -15.30
N GLY A 142 1.70 -3.85 -14.59
CA GLY A 142 1.48 -5.14 -13.94
C GLY A 142 0.39 -5.07 -12.88
N TRP A 143 0.43 -4.10 -11.97
CA TRP A 143 -0.59 -3.96 -10.92
C TRP A 143 -1.99 -3.70 -11.48
N LEU A 144 -2.11 -2.87 -12.53
CA LEU A 144 -3.39 -2.62 -13.23
C LEU A 144 -3.90 -3.88 -13.93
N ILE A 145 -3.03 -4.66 -14.57
CA ILE A 145 -3.39 -5.93 -15.22
C ILE A 145 -3.95 -6.91 -14.18
N PHE A 146 -3.20 -7.14 -13.10
CA PHE A 146 -3.63 -8.06 -12.03
C PHE A 146 -4.93 -7.59 -11.38
N ALA A 147 -5.03 -6.31 -11.03
CA ALA A 147 -6.27 -5.74 -10.48
C ALA A 147 -7.44 -5.87 -11.45
N HIS A 148 -7.26 -5.57 -12.74
CA HIS A 148 -8.33 -5.67 -13.73
C HIS A 148 -8.89 -7.09 -13.83
N PHE A 149 -8.03 -8.09 -14.07
CA PHE A 149 -8.48 -9.48 -14.22
C PHE A 149 -9.06 -10.05 -12.93
N MET A 150 -8.45 -9.72 -11.79
CA MET A 150 -8.94 -10.13 -10.47
C MET A 150 -10.36 -9.60 -10.20
N ASN A 151 -10.60 -8.30 -10.38
CA ASN A 151 -11.93 -7.70 -10.20
C ASN A 151 -12.94 -8.23 -11.22
N LYS A 152 -12.54 -8.34 -12.49
CA LYS A 152 -13.40 -8.84 -13.57
C LYS A 152 -13.88 -10.25 -13.31
N TRP A 153 -12.97 -11.17 -12.99
CA TRP A 153 -13.33 -12.57 -12.75
C TRP A 153 -14.03 -12.77 -11.41
N SER A 154 -13.73 -11.95 -10.40
CA SER A 154 -14.53 -11.96 -9.18
C SER A 154 -15.98 -11.58 -9.44
N HIS A 155 -16.24 -10.52 -10.22
CA HIS A 155 -17.61 -10.11 -10.51
C HIS A 155 -18.35 -11.17 -11.35
N GLN A 156 -17.67 -11.81 -12.30
CA GLN A 156 -18.24 -12.92 -13.06
C GLN A 156 -18.54 -14.15 -12.19
N GLN A 157 -17.80 -14.35 -11.09
CA GLN A 157 -18.03 -15.44 -10.16
C GLN A 157 -19.38 -15.25 -9.44
N ASP A 158 -19.72 -14.00 -9.08
CA ASP A 158 -21.01 -13.67 -8.46
C ASP A 158 -22.18 -13.82 -9.44
N ALA A 159 -21.94 -13.57 -10.73
CA ALA A 159 -22.94 -13.73 -11.80
C ALA A 159 -23.18 -15.19 -12.24
N GLY A 160 -22.70 -16.18 -11.47
CA GLY A 160 -22.96 -17.60 -11.71
C GLY A 160 -21.83 -18.39 -12.37
N GLY A 161 -20.64 -17.81 -12.56
CA GLY A 161 -19.51 -18.51 -13.21
C GLY A 161 -18.80 -19.59 -12.36
N GLY A 162 -19.27 -19.83 -11.12
CA GLY A 162 -19.00 -21.05 -10.36
C GLY A 162 -17.52 -21.39 -10.09
N ARG A 163 -17.20 -22.69 -10.06
CA ARG A 163 -15.86 -23.22 -9.68
C ARG A 163 -14.74 -22.88 -10.67
N THR A 164 -15.06 -22.72 -11.96
CA THR A 164 -14.06 -22.44 -13.01
C THR A 164 -13.41 -21.08 -12.80
N LEU A 165 -14.17 -20.07 -12.40
CA LEU A 165 -13.62 -18.74 -12.11
C LEU A 165 -12.80 -18.70 -10.83
N ALA A 166 -13.22 -19.44 -9.79
CA ALA A 166 -12.41 -19.58 -8.58
C ALA A 166 -11.01 -20.15 -8.91
N ARG A 167 -10.94 -21.16 -9.77
CA ARG A 167 -9.66 -21.70 -10.25
C ARG A 167 -8.84 -20.67 -11.05
N ARG A 168 -9.48 -19.87 -11.91
CA ARG A 168 -8.77 -18.79 -12.64
C ARG A 168 -8.19 -17.73 -11.70
N LEU A 169 -8.95 -17.32 -10.69
CA LEU A 169 -8.47 -16.39 -9.66
C LEU A 169 -7.27 -16.97 -8.88
N GLN A 170 -7.34 -18.25 -8.51
CA GLN A 170 -6.22 -18.93 -7.84
C GLN A 170 -4.96 -18.97 -8.74
N LEU A 171 -5.12 -19.35 -10.02
CA LEU A 171 -4.03 -19.40 -10.99
C LEU A 171 -3.43 -18.03 -11.32
N LEU A 172 -4.22 -16.96 -11.26
CA LEU A 172 -3.74 -15.58 -11.39
C LEU A 172 -2.93 -15.14 -10.16
N SER A 173 -3.42 -15.52 -8.97
CA SER A 173 -2.92 -15.01 -7.69
C SER A 173 -1.51 -15.49 -7.36
N GLY A 174 -1.14 -16.71 -7.76
CA GLY A 174 0.22 -17.24 -7.56
C GLY A 174 1.30 -16.37 -8.21
N PRO A 175 1.31 -16.26 -9.55
CA PRO A 175 2.21 -15.35 -10.26
C PRO A 175 2.02 -13.88 -9.86
N GLY A 176 0.79 -13.47 -9.53
CA GLY A 176 0.48 -12.11 -9.08
C GLY A 176 1.17 -11.73 -7.78
N LEU A 177 1.24 -12.64 -6.79
CA LEU A 177 1.98 -12.41 -5.55
C LEU A 177 3.49 -12.36 -5.76
N VAL A 178 4.02 -13.19 -6.66
CA VAL A 178 5.45 -13.13 -7.03
C VAL A 178 5.78 -11.79 -7.69
N PHE A 179 4.96 -11.37 -8.66
CA PHE A 179 5.10 -10.07 -9.30
C PHE A 179 4.98 -8.94 -8.28
N TYR A 180 3.98 -8.97 -7.41
CA TYR A 180 3.80 -7.99 -6.32
C TYR A 180 5.04 -7.90 -5.43
N GLY A 181 5.56 -9.02 -4.93
CA GLY A 181 6.72 -9.03 -4.04
C GLY A 181 7.97 -8.43 -4.68
N LEU A 182 8.25 -8.80 -5.93
CA LEU A 182 9.39 -8.26 -6.68
C LEU A 182 9.19 -6.78 -7.04
N SER A 183 8.04 -6.42 -7.61
CA SER A 183 7.77 -5.05 -8.04
C SER A 183 7.72 -4.07 -6.86
N VAL A 184 7.14 -4.44 -5.72
CA VAL A 184 7.15 -3.60 -4.51
C VAL A 184 8.56 -3.45 -3.95
N THR A 185 9.37 -4.50 -3.99
CA THR A 185 10.78 -4.41 -3.56
C THR A 185 11.55 -3.40 -4.40
N PHE A 186 11.46 -3.49 -5.73
CA PHE A 186 12.12 -2.52 -6.60
C PHE A 186 11.50 -1.12 -6.50
N ALA A 187 10.17 -1.00 -6.37
CA ALA A 187 9.52 0.29 -6.16
C ALA A 187 9.92 0.97 -4.84
N ALA A 188 10.14 0.20 -3.77
CA ALA A 188 10.65 0.73 -2.50
C ALA A 188 12.09 1.25 -2.64
N VAL A 189 12.92 0.56 -3.43
CA VAL A 189 14.27 1.03 -3.76
C VAL A 189 14.18 2.32 -4.58
N ASP A 190 13.43 2.30 -5.67
CA ASP A 190 13.29 3.42 -6.59
C ASP A 190 12.72 4.65 -5.90
N TRP A 191 11.60 4.52 -5.21
CA TRP A 191 10.81 5.68 -4.77
C TRP A 191 11.21 6.19 -3.39
N VAL A 192 11.84 5.39 -2.55
CA VAL A 192 12.15 5.80 -1.17
C VAL A 192 13.61 5.60 -0.80
N MET A 193 14.19 4.42 -1.03
CA MET A 193 15.61 4.19 -0.71
C MET A 193 16.52 5.14 -1.49
N SER A 194 16.21 5.37 -2.77
CA SER A 194 17.02 6.22 -3.66
C SER A 194 17.05 7.71 -3.29
N ILE A 195 16.26 8.15 -2.30
CA ILE A 195 16.42 9.48 -1.71
C ILE A 195 17.82 9.63 -1.09
N GLU A 196 18.35 8.54 -0.53
CA GLU A 196 19.71 8.41 -0.01
C GLU A 196 20.46 7.35 -0.86
N PRO A 197 20.97 7.69 -2.06
CA PRO A 197 21.41 6.70 -3.05
C PRO A 197 22.63 5.85 -2.62
N HIS A 198 23.39 6.32 -1.64
CA HIS A 198 24.54 5.59 -1.07
C HIS A 198 24.15 4.66 0.08
N TRP A 199 22.92 4.76 0.58
CA TRP A 199 22.40 3.86 1.60
C TRP A 199 21.63 2.70 0.97
N PHE A 200 21.92 1.48 1.41
CA PHE A 200 21.26 0.28 0.91
C PHE A 200 20.86 -0.66 2.04
N SER A 201 19.74 -1.37 1.84
CA SER A 201 19.31 -2.41 2.77
C SER A 201 18.44 -3.45 2.08
N THR A 202 18.88 -4.70 2.11
CA THR A 202 18.20 -5.81 1.40
C THR A 202 16.81 -6.12 1.97
N ILE A 203 16.61 -5.92 3.28
CA ILE A 203 15.32 -6.17 3.96
C ILE A 203 14.29 -5.05 3.73
N TYR A 204 14.69 -3.93 3.12
CA TYR A 204 13.85 -2.74 2.99
C TYR A 204 12.55 -2.98 2.21
N GLY A 205 12.62 -3.73 1.10
CA GLY A 205 11.41 -4.10 0.35
C GLY A 205 10.42 -4.93 1.19
N LEU A 206 10.94 -5.82 2.04
CA LEU A 206 10.13 -6.64 2.94
C LEU A 206 9.45 -5.81 4.04
N LEU A 207 10.10 -4.75 4.52
CA LEU A 207 9.49 -3.77 5.44
C LEU A 207 8.26 -3.11 4.81
N PHE A 208 8.37 -2.70 3.54
CA PHE A 208 7.23 -2.16 2.80
C PHE A 208 6.13 -3.22 2.66
N ILE A 209 6.45 -4.44 2.22
CA ILE A 209 5.45 -5.50 2.06
C ILE A 209 4.72 -5.80 3.39
N ALA A 210 5.44 -5.90 4.50
CA ALA A 210 4.85 -6.12 5.82
C ALA A 210 3.97 -4.93 6.24
N GLY A 211 4.45 -3.70 6.08
CA GLY A 211 3.69 -2.48 6.38
C GLY A 211 2.44 -2.32 5.52
N GLN A 212 2.50 -2.69 4.24
CA GLN A 212 1.36 -2.70 3.32
C GLN A 212 0.30 -3.71 3.75
N GLY A 213 0.71 -4.94 4.08
CA GLY A 213 -0.20 -5.97 4.59
C GLY A 213 -0.86 -5.58 5.92
N LEU A 214 -0.07 -5.03 6.85
CA LEU A 214 -0.57 -4.54 8.14
C LEU A 214 -1.58 -3.39 7.96
N SER A 215 -1.23 -2.39 7.15
CA SER A 215 -2.12 -1.25 6.87
C SER A 215 -3.42 -1.70 6.21
N ALA A 216 -3.35 -2.64 5.28
CA ALA A 216 -4.52 -3.21 4.62
C ALA A 216 -5.42 -4.00 5.58
N LEU A 217 -4.85 -4.77 6.52
CA LEU A 217 -5.63 -5.45 7.56
C LEU A 217 -6.31 -4.47 8.50
N CYS A 218 -5.60 -3.44 8.99
CA CYS A 218 -6.17 -2.38 9.83
C CYS A 218 -7.32 -1.66 9.11
N PHE A 219 -7.13 -1.31 7.83
CA PHE A 219 -8.15 -0.68 7.01
C PHE A 219 -9.38 -1.58 6.83
N CYS A 220 -9.18 -2.87 6.55
CA CYS A 220 -10.28 -3.83 6.43
C CYS A 220 -11.05 -3.97 7.73
N ILE A 221 -10.38 -4.08 8.88
CA ILE A 221 -11.03 -4.14 10.21
C ILE A 221 -11.85 -2.87 10.46
N ALA A 222 -11.26 -1.70 10.22
CA ALA A 222 -11.96 -0.42 10.42
C ALA A 222 -13.25 -0.36 9.57
N LEU A 223 -13.17 -0.73 8.29
CA LEU A 223 -14.35 -0.75 7.42
C LEU A 223 -15.37 -1.81 7.83
N LEU A 224 -14.94 -3.02 8.19
CA LEU A 224 -15.84 -4.05 8.70
C LEU A 224 -16.63 -3.57 9.93
N VAL A 225 -15.95 -2.94 10.89
CA VAL A 225 -16.57 -2.40 12.10
C VAL A 225 -17.51 -1.23 11.78
N ILE A 226 -17.15 -0.34 10.85
CA ILE A 226 -18.03 0.76 10.43
C ILE A 226 -19.28 0.22 9.74
N PHE A 227 -19.11 -0.80 8.90
CA PHE A 227 -20.18 -1.40 8.09
C PHE A 227 -21.07 -2.40 8.84
N SER A 228 -20.62 -2.91 9.98
CA SER A 228 -21.41 -3.79 10.85
C SER A 228 -22.26 -3.05 11.88
N ARG A 229 -22.16 -1.72 11.96
CA ARG A 229 -23.02 -0.88 12.83
C ARG A 229 -24.49 -0.95 12.38
N GLU A 230 -25.40 -0.63 13.29
CA GLU A 230 -26.84 -0.57 13.06
C GLU A 230 -27.17 0.29 11.81
N GLY A 231 -27.98 -0.26 10.91
CA GLY A 231 -28.32 0.34 9.61
C GLY A 231 -27.21 0.24 8.54
N GLY A 232 -26.15 -0.52 8.82
CA GLY A 232 -25.00 -0.75 7.93
C GLY A 232 -25.17 -1.95 6.99
N PRO A 233 -24.38 -2.03 5.90
CA PRO A 233 -24.46 -3.11 4.90
C PRO A 233 -24.23 -4.51 5.45
N LEU A 234 -23.47 -4.62 6.55
CA LEU A 234 -23.01 -5.88 7.11
C LEU A 234 -23.60 -6.14 8.50
N GLU A 235 -24.67 -5.42 8.87
CA GLU A 235 -25.41 -5.64 10.10
C GLU A 235 -25.88 -7.10 10.19
N GLY A 236 -25.60 -7.76 11.31
CA GLY A 236 -25.95 -9.17 11.54
C GLY A 236 -25.14 -10.19 10.72
N VAL A 237 -24.29 -9.76 9.78
CA VAL A 237 -23.42 -10.64 8.98
C VAL A 237 -22.07 -10.86 9.67
N ILE A 238 -21.51 -9.82 10.27
CA ILE A 238 -20.18 -9.87 10.92
C ILE A 238 -20.33 -10.22 12.40
N GLY A 239 -20.08 -11.49 12.72
CA GLY A 239 -19.93 -11.95 14.10
C GLY A 239 -18.51 -11.81 14.69
N PRO A 240 -18.36 -11.98 16.03
CA PRO A 240 -17.07 -11.88 16.72
C PRO A 240 -15.98 -12.82 16.19
N ALA A 241 -16.35 -14.01 15.72
CA ALA A 241 -15.41 -14.98 15.17
C ALA A 241 -14.66 -14.44 13.94
N HIS A 242 -15.35 -13.71 13.04
CA HIS A 242 -14.72 -13.13 11.86
C HIS A 242 -13.71 -12.03 12.23
N LEU A 243 -14.07 -11.17 13.18
CA LEU A 243 -13.16 -10.12 13.66
C LEU A 243 -11.96 -10.72 14.39
N HIS A 244 -12.15 -11.81 15.13
CA HIS A 244 -11.06 -12.51 15.81
C HIS A 244 -10.06 -13.12 14.82
N ASP A 245 -10.52 -13.72 13.71
CA ASP A 245 -9.63 -14.29 12.70
C ASP A 245 -8.79 -13.23 11.98
N ILE A 246 -9.40 -12.10 11.59
CA ILE A 246 -8.66 -11.00 10.96
C ILE A 246 -7.77 -10.29 11.99
N GLY A 247 -8.21 -10.22 13.25
CA GLY A 247 -7.41 -9.71 14.37
C GLY A 247 -6.13 -10.54 14.60
N LYS A 248 -6.21 -11.87 14.51
CA LYS A 248 -5.02 -12.74 14.54
C LYS A 248 -4.07 -12.46 13.39
N LEU A 249 -4.59 -12.26 12.17
CA LEU A 249 -3.75 -11.89 11.02
C LEU A 249 -3.09 -10.52 11.25
N MET A 250 -3.82 -9.54 11.76
CA MET A 250 -3.27 -8.22 12.10
C MET A 250 -2.16 -8.34 13.13
N LEU A 251 -2.35 -9.16 14.18
CA LEU A 251 -1.32 -9.44 15.18
C LEU A 251 -0.09 -10.11 14.55
N THR A 252 -0.29 -11.12 13.70
CA THR A 252 0.81 -11.80 12.98
C THR A 252 1.59 -10.82 12.10
N PHE A 253 0.92 -9.94 11.36
CA PHE A 253 1.59 -8.92 10.55
C PHE A 253 2.27 -7.84 11.40
N THR A 254 1.73 -7.52 12.58
CA THR A 254 2.38 -6.63 13.55
C THR A 254 3.69 -7.25 14.04
N MET A 255 3.66 -8.53 14.44
CA MET A 255 4.87 -9.27 14.83
C MET A 255 5.89 -9.36 13.70
N LEU A 256 5.44 -9.61 12.46
CA LEU A 256 6.30 -9.68 11.28
C LEU A 256 6.95 -8.32 10.98
N TRP A 257 6.18 -7.24 11.04
CA TRP A 257 6.68 -5.89 10.86
C TRP A 257 7.70 -5.54 11.94
N ALA A 258 7.40 -5.83 13.21
CA ALA A 258 8.33 -5.60 14.32
C ALA A 258 9.62 -6.41 14.15
N TYR A 259 9.50 -7.68 13.74
CA TYR A 259 10.66 -8.54 13.45
C TYR A 259 11.56 -7.94 12.36
N PHE A 260 11.01 -7.52 11.22
CA PHE A 260 11.81 -6.93 10.15
C PHE A 260 12.42 -5.58 10.56
N SER A 261 11.64 -4.71 11.20
CA SER A 261 12.11 -3.38 11.64
C SER A 261 13.25 -3.52 12.63
N TYR A 262 13.07 -4.38 13.64
CA TYR A 262 14.09 -4.65 14.63
C TYR A 262 15.31 -5.36 14.04
N SER A 263 15.13 -6.33 13.13
CA SER A 263 16.26 -7.02 12.49
C SER A 263 17.11 -6.07 11.66
N GLN A 264 16.47 -5.16 10.89
CA GLN A 264 17.21 -4.14 10.14
C GLN A 264 18.02 -3.25 11.09
N PHE A 265 17.40 -2.78 12.18
CA PHE A 265 18.06 -1.98 13.19
C PHE A 265 19.24 -2.72 13.81
N LEU A 266 19.01 -3.93 14.30
CA LEU A 266 20.01 -4.73 14.98
C LEU A 266 21.23 -5.01 14.09
N ILE A 267 21.02 -5.38 12.83
CA ILE A 267 22.11 -5.67 11.89
C ILE A 267 22.93 -4.43 11.60
N ILE A 268 22.29 -3.32 11.21
CA ILE A 268 23.00 -2.07 10.87
C ILE A 268 23.70 -1.49 12.10
N TRP A 269 23.03 -1.50 13.25
CA TRP A 269 23.59 -0.99 14.51
C TRP A 269 24.78 -1.81 14.99
N SER A 270 24.69 -3.14 14.90
CA SER A 270 25.79 -4.03 15.31
C SER A 270 26.96 -3.98 14.34
N GLY A 271 26.69 -3.84 13.03
CA GLY A 271 27.73 -3.69 12.01
C GLY A 271 28.45 -2.35 12.06
N ASN A 272 27.72 -1.27 12.41
CA ASN A 272 28.24 0.09 12.58
C ASN A 272 29.13 0.56 11.41
N LEU A 273 28.76 0.18 10.18
CA LEU A 273 29.47 0.58 8.96
C LEU A 273 29.18 2.04 8.65
N ALA A 274 30.21 2.79 8.24
CA ALA A 274 30.12 4.23 7.99
C ALA A 274 29.05 4.60 6.96
N ASP A 275 28.81 3.74 5.97
CA ASP A 275 27.84 3.97 4.89
C ASP A 275 26.40 3.62 5.29
N GLU A 276 26.20 2.81 6.33
CA GLU A 276 24.87 2.31 6.72
C GLU A 276 24.32 2.96 8.00
N ILE A 277 25.19 3.23 8.98
CA ILE A 277 24.81 3.77 10.29
C ILE A 277 24.14 5.15 10.25
N PRO A 278 24.47 6.08 9.31
CA PRO A 278 23.84 7.41 9.29
C PRO A 278 22.31 7.35 9.23
N TRP A 279 21.75 6.33 8.57
CA TRP A 279 20.31 6.10 8.50
C TRP A 279 19.64 6.11 9.88
N TYR A 280 20.22 5.42 10.87
CA TYR A 280 19.68 5.36 12.22
C TYR A 280 20.13 6.52 13.11
N ILE A 281 21.32 7.08 12.91
CA ILE A 281 21.78 8.25 13.69
C ILE A 281 20.86 9.45 13.46
N GLU A 282 20.53 9.74 12.21
CA GLU A 282 19.62 10.85 11.86
C GLU A 282 18.20 10.62 12.42
N ARG A 283 17.77 9.34 12.48
CA ARG A 283 16.44 8.93 12.97
C ARG A 283 16.37 8.73 14.49
N LEU A 284 17.46 9.00 15.22
CA LEU A 284 17.54 8.99 16.68
C LEU A 284 17.91 10.37 17.26
N ARG A 285 17.92 11.42 16.43
CA ARG A 285 18.24 12.80 16.83
C ARG A 285 17.21 13.77 16.27
N GLY A 286 17.30 15.05 16.66
CA GLY A 286 16.48 16.11 16.05
C GLY A 286 14.97 16.00 16.29
N GLY A 287 14.53 15.20 17.27
CA GLY A 287 13.12 14.92 17.56
C GLY A 287 12.64 13.55 17.07
N TRP A 288 13.35 12.93 16.12
CA TRP A 288 13.01 11.59 15.60
C TRP A 288 13.10 10.50 16.66
N GLN A 289 13.90 10.70 17.72
CA GLN A 289 13.97 9.77 18.84
C GLN A 289 12.61 9.54 19.51
N TRP A 290 11.73 10.56 19.54
CA TRP A 290 10.40 10.43 20.14
C TRP A 290 9.49 9.56 19.27
N ILE A 291 9.60 9.67 17.95
CA ILE A 291 8.89 8.79 17.02
C ILE A 291 9.38 7.35 17.19
N GLY A 292 10.70 7.15 17.27
CA GLY A 292 11.28 5.83 17.56
C GLY A 292 10.78 5.23 18.88
N LEU A 293 10.73 6.01 19.96
CA LEU A 293 10.20 5.55 21.25
C LEU A 293 8.72 5.20 21.19
N VAL A 294 7.90 5.98 20.47
CA VAL A 294 6.48 5.67 20.26
C VAL A 294 6.32 4.34 19.51
N LEU A 295 7.14 4.07 18.49
CA LEU A 295 7.12 2.80 17.75
C LEU A 295 7.56 1.58 18.58
N VAL A 296 8.31 1.79 19.66
CA VAL A 296 8.69 0.71 20.59
C VAL A 296 7.59 0.46 21.63
N ALA A 297 6.86 1.52 22.01
CA ALA A 297 5.80 1.44 23.00
C ALA A 297 4.48 0.87 22.46
N PHE A 298 4.23 1.01 21.15
CA PHE A 298 3.00 0.60 20.45
C PHE A 298 3.29 -0.39 19.33
#